data_AF-A0A7G1IHS6-F1
#
_entry.id   AF-A0A7G1IHS6-F1
#
_cell.length_a   1.000
_cell.length_b   1.000
_cell.length_c   1.000
_cell.angle_alpha   90.00
_cell.angle_beta   90.00
_cell.angle_gamma   90.00
#
_symmetry.space_group_name_H-M   'P 1'
#
loop_
_entity.id
_entity.type
_entity.pdbx_description
1 polymer ?
#
loop_
_entity_poly.entity_id
_entity_poly.type
_entity_poly.pdbx_seq_one_letter_code
_entity_poly.pdbx_strand_id
1 'polypeptide(L)'
;MFAPAVALLAYAIIEAPRADRQPGLMVILLSVAFVLLWFFVQHERRAVFPLIDLQLFTHPVYRSALVVYFVVMSCYFGTLMVITQHFQNVRGFTPLQAGLLMLPVPVGFGIASLLAGRAVESWGPRLPVLICLAAMIVGLALFGIAIGRVMPVVVAGLALFGAGAGGCATPLLHIAMTEVDDHRAGMAAGLINLQRSLGSIFGVALLGSILAGWLSVALPERLDDVISDPAERASVLSSVVDGANPRAHAAEIGPGHPTTSQQEQTIVRVADKEFIRGVQLAVAGAAVLLSAALVLGVRRFPSGHRTVKR
;
A
#
# COMPACT_ATOMS: atom_id res chain seq x y z
N MET A 1 2.04 -11.57 -24.27
CA MET A 1 3.28 -10.98 -23.69
C MET A 1 3.00 -10.08 -22.49
N PHE A 2 1.97 -9.23 -22.52
CA PHE A 2 1.63 -8.33 -21.41
C PHE A 2 1.23 -9.04 -20.09
N ALA A 3 0.26 -9.95 -20.13
CA ALA A 3 -0.18 -10.70 -18.94
C ALA A 3 0.97 -11.45 -18.22
N PRO A 4 1.83 -12.22 -18.90
CA PRO A 4 2.96 -12.88 -18.22
C PRO A 4 4.01 -11.89 -17.71
N ALA A 5 4.25 -10.74 -18.38
CA ALA A 5 5.16 -9.71 -17.88
C ALA A 5 4.70 -9.14 -16.53
N VAL A 6 3.41 -8.87 -16.42
CA VAL A 6 2.78 -8.29 -15.22
C VAL A 6 2.74 -9.31 -14.10
N ALA A 7 2.46 -10.58 -14.41
CA ALA A 7 2.52 -11.67 -13.43
C ALA A 7 3.94 -11.86 -12.87
N LEU A 8 4.97 -11.80 -13.72
CA LEU A 8 6.38 -11.88 -13.30
C LEU A 8 6.80 -10.67 -12.47
N LEU A 9 6.38 -9.46 -12.85
CA LEU A 9 6.64 -8.25 -12.09
C LEU A 9 5.96 -8.29 -10.70
N ALA A 10 4.70 -8.72 -10.66
CA ALA A 10 3.96 -8.94 -9.43
C ALA A 10 4.68 -9.94 -8.51
N TYR A 11 5.07 -11.09 -9.07
CA TYR A 11 5.80 -12.12 -8.34
C TYR A 11 7.13 -11.60 -7.79
N ALA A 12 7.91 -10.89 -8.62
CA ALA A 12 9.19 -10.32 -8.21
C ALA A 12 9.04 -9.31 -7.06
N ILE A 13 7.99 -8.49 -7.07
CA ILE A 13 7.71 -7.52 -6.01
C ILE A 13 7.26 -8.22 -4.72
N ILE A 14 6.46 -9.29 -4.81
CA ILE A 14 6.00 -10.06 -3.64
C ILE A 14 7.16 -10.81 -2.99
N GLU A 15 8.06 -11.39 -3.80
CA GLU A 15 9.20 -12.16 -3.29
C GLU A 15 10.39 -11.24 -2.89
N ALA A 16 10.30 -9.94 -3.15
CA ALA A 16 11.34 -8.97 -2.84
C ALA A 16 11.80 -8.93 -1.38
N PRO A 17 10.94 -9.10 -0.37
CA PRO A 17 11.37 -9.17 1.02
C PRO A 17 12.16 -10.44 1.37
N ARG A 18 12.18 -11.45 0.49
CA ARG A 18 12.93 -12.71 0.63
C ARG A 18 14.11 -12.81 -0.35
N ALA A 19 14.46 -11.69 -0.99
CA ALA A 19 15.52 -11.58 -2.00
C ALA A 19 16.88 -12.09 -1.50
N ASP A 20 17.13 -11.89 -0.21
CA ASP A 20 18.30 -12.32 0.54
C ASP A 20 18.50 -13.84 0.50
N ARG A 21 17.43 -14.63 0.37
CA ARG A 21 17.52 -16.10 0.21
C ARG A 21 17.90 -16.53 -1.22
N GLN A 22 17.51 -15.76 -2.25
CA GLN A 22 17.76 -16.09 -3.66
C GLN A 22 17.97 -14.85 -4.55
N PRO A 23 19.08 -14.10 -4.39
CA PRO A 23 19.28 -12.82 -5.07
C PRO A 23 19.35 -12.96 -6.60
N GLY A 24 19.92 -14.07 -7.10
CA GLY A 24 20.02 -14.35 -8.53
C GLY A 24 18.68 -14.57 -9.21
N LEU A 25 17.76 -15.28 -8.55
CA LEU A 25 16.42 -15.56 -9.07
C LEU A 25 15.63 -14.26 -9.25
N MET A 26 15.74 -13.34 -8.29
CA MET A 26 15.02 -12.07 -8.33
C MET A 26 15.55 -11.11 -9.40
N VAL A 27 16.86 -11.06 -9.61
CA VAL A 27 17.46 -10.29 -10.73
C VAL A 27 16.98 -10.86 -12.06
N ILE A 28 16.93 -12.18 -12.21
CA ILE A 28 16.41 -12.83 -13.43
C ILE A 28 14.93 -12.48 -13.63
N LEU A 29 14.11 -12.61 -12.60
CA LEU A 29 12.67 -12.29 -12.63
C LEU A 29 12.39 -10.84 -13.03
N LEU A 30 13.07 -9.88 -12.41
CA LEU A 30 12.96 -8.46 -12.76
C LEU A 30 13.44 -8.19 -14.18
N SER A 31 14.57 -8.80 -14.59
CA SER A 31 15.11 -8.65 -15.94
C SER A 31 14.15 -9.19 -17.00
N VAL A 32 13.59 -10.38 -16.78
CA VAL A 32 12.62 -11.01 -17.69
C VAL A 32 11.32 -10.20 -17.76
N ALA A 33 10.82 -9.70 -16.62
CA ALA A 33 9.66 -8.82 -16.59
C ALA A 33 9.90 -7.53 -17.39
N PHE A 34 11.07 -6.90 -17.23
CA PHE A 34 11.46 -5.69 -17.98
C PHE A 34 11.59 -5.95 -19.48
N VAL A 35 12.21 -7.07 -19.86
CA VAL A 35 12.36 -7.48 -21.26
C VAL A 35 11.00 -7.74 -21.90
N LEU A 36 10.09 -8.46 -21.21
CA LEU A 36 8.74 -8.70 -21.71
C LEU A 36 7.92 -7.40 -21.84
N LEU A 37 8.05 -6.48 -20.88
CA LEU A 37 7.40 -5.17 -20.93
C LEU A 37 7.96 -4.33 -22.10
N TRP A 38 9.27 -4.35 -22.30
CA TRP A 38 9.94 -3.69 -23.41
C TRP A 38 9.46 -4.23 -24.76
N PHE A 39 9.46 -5.56 -24.94
CA PHE A 39 8.96 -6.19 -26.17
C PHE A 39 7.49 -5.86 -26.40
N PHE A 40 6.66 -5.84 -25.36
CA PHE A 40 5.26 -5.46 -25.48
C PHE A 40 5.10 -4.01 -25.93
N VAL A 41 5.82 -3.06 -25.34
CA VAL A 41 5.80 -1.65 -25.76
C VAL A 41 6.26 -1.50 -27.21
N GLN A 42 7.33 -2.18 -27.62
CA GLN A 42 7.82 -2.10 -29.00
C GLN A 42 6.85 -2.75 -30.01
N HIS A 43 6.17 -3.82 -29.61
CA HIS A 43 5.14 -4.46 -30.42
C HIS A 43 3.93 -3.54 -30.60
N GLU A 44 3.44 -2.94 -29.51
CA GLU A 44 2.33 -1.98 -29.51
C GLU A 44 2.62 -0.74 -30.35
N ARG A 45 3.85 -0.20 -30.27
CA ARG A 45 4.25 0.96 -31.10
C ARG A 45 4.25 0.67 -32.60
N ARG A 46 4.31 -0.60 -33.01
CA ARG A 46 4.35 -1.02 -34.41
C ARG A 46 3.04 -1.64 -34.89
N ALA A 47 2.08 -1.87 -33.98
CA ALA A 47 0.82 -2.53 -34.30
C ALA A 47 -0.13 -1.58 -35.06
N VAL A 48 -0.82 -2.10 -36.08
CA VAL A 48 -1.82 -1.35 -36.85
C VAL A 48 -3.09 -1.09 -36.02
N PHE A 49 -3.40 -2.00 -35.10
CA PHE A 49 -4.47 -1.87 -34.10
C PHE A 49 -3.88 -2.08 -32.70
N PRO A 50 -3.31 -1.04 -32.07
CA PRO A 50 -2.68 -1.17 -30.76
C PRO A 50 -3.72 -1.51 -29.67
N LEU A 51 -3.38 -2.47 -28.80
CA LEU A 51 -4.13 -2.79 -27.59
C LEU A 51 -4.00 -1.71 -26.52
N ILE A 52 -2.97 -0.86 -26.55
CA ILE A 52 -2.83 0.29 -25.65
C ILE A 52 -2.45 1.51 -26.48
N ASP A 53 -3.30 2.54 -26.48
CA ASP A 53 -2.95 3.79 -27.13
C ASP A 53 -1.89 4.55 -26.32
N LEU A 54 -0.63 4.40 -26.73
CA LEU A 54 0.51 5.05 -26.11
C LEU A 54 0.48 6.58 -26.28
N GLN A 55 -0.36 7.12 -27.17
CA GLN A 55 -0.53 8.57 -27.32
C GLN A 55 -1.17 9.20 -26.08
N LEU A 56 -2.03 8.47 -25.35
CA LEU A 56 -2.63 8.95 -24.10
C LEU A 56 -1.56 9.31 -23.04
N PHE A 57 -0.45 8.56 -23.00
CA PHE A 57 0.65 8.81 -22.07
C PHE A 57 1.47 10.06 -22.40
N THR A 58 1.31 10.62 -23.60
CA THR A 58 1.93 11.90 -23.97
C THR A 58 1.24 13.07 -23.29
N HIS A 59 -0.04 12.92 -22.93
CA HIS A 59 -0.79 13.98 -22.26
C HIS A 59 -0.37 14.09 -20.78
N PRO A 60 0.16 15.26 -20.33
CA PRO A 60 0.76 15.39 -19.01
C PRO A 60 -0.24 15.24 -17.87
N VAL A 61 -1.53 15.56 -18.09
CA VAL A 61 -2.60 15.41 -17.11
C VAL A 61 -2.94 13.93 -16.91
N TYR A 62 -3.14 13.18 -18.01
CA TYR A 62 -3.42 11.75 -17.99
C TYR A 62 -2.32 10.97 -17.25
N ARG A 63 -1.05 11.18 -17.63
CA ARG A 63 0.09 10.54 -16.96
C ARG A 63 0.15 10.87 -15.47
N SER A 64 -0.12 12.13 -15.09
CA SER A 64 -0.10 12.52 -13.67
C SER A 64 -1.26 11.89 -12.89
N ALA A 65 -2.45 11.78 -13.49
CA ALA A 65 -3.60 11.11 -12.89
C ALA A 65 -3.32 9.61 -12.64
N LEU A 66 -2.71 8.93 -13.62
CA LEU A 66 -2.27 7.55 -13.44
C LEU A 66 -1.25 7.44 -12.29
N VAL A 67 -0.21 8.26 -12.25
CA VAL A 67 0.78 8.21 -11.15
C VAL A 67 0.12 8.44 -9.78
N VAL A 68 -0.75 9.45 -9.66
CA VAL A 68 -1.47 9.71 -8.40
C VAL A 68 -2.36 8.53 -8.01
N TYR A 69 -3.11 7.94 -8.96
CA TYR A 69 -3.97 6.79 -8.70
C TYR A 69 -3.16 5.55 -8.27
N PHE A 70 -2.00 5.33 -8.88
CA PHE A 70 -1.07 4.26 -8.47
C PHE A 70 -0.60 4.45 -7.03
N VAL A 71 -0.21 5.67 -6.64
CA VAL A 71 0.22 5.98 -5.28
C VAL A 71 -0.94 5.79 -4.28
N VAL A 72 -2.14 6.30 -4.60
CA VAL A 72 -3.33 6.13 -3.76
C VAL A 72 -3.63 4.66 -3.51
N MET A 73 -3.65 3.84 -4.56
CA MET A 73 -3.94 2.40 -4.43
C MET A 73 -2.81 1.65 -3.71
N SER A 74 -1.55 2.02 -3.95
CA SER A 74 -0.40 1.49 -3.21
C SER A 74 -0.52 1.76 -1.71
N CYS A 75 -0.73 3.01 -1.33
CA CYS A 75 -0.89 3.38 0.07
C CYS A 75 -2.13 2.72 0.69
N TYR A 76 -3.25 2.64 -0.04
CA TYR A 76 -4.48 2.00 0.44
C TYR A 76 -4.28 0.54 0.83
N PHE A 77 -3.82 -0.30 -0.10
CA PHE A 77 -3.64 -1.74 0.15
C PHE A 77 -2.46 -2.04 1.08
N GLY A 78 -1.35 -1.30 0.94
CA GLY A 78 -0.22 -1.43 1.85
C GLY A 78 -0.62 -1.13 3.30
N THR A 79 -1.37 -0.04 3.53
CA THR A 79 -1.79 0.33 4.89
C THR A 79 -2.78 -0.69 5.44
N LEU A 80 -3.73 -1.17 4.63
CA LEU A 80 -4.67 -2.22 5.02
C LEU A 80 -3.94 -3.47 5.55
N MET A 81 -2.89 -3.91 4.86
CA MET A 81 -2.06 -5.03 5.29
C MET A 81 -1.41 -4.75 6.66
N VAL A 82 -0.75 -3.60 6.83
CA VAL A 82 -0.08 -3.23 8.09
C VAL A 82 -1.07 -3.10 9.26
N ILE A 83 -2.26 -2.52 9.03
CA ILE A 83 -3.34 -2.42 10.04
C ILE A 83 -3.83 -3.81 10.44
N THR A 84 -4.05 -4.68 9.44
CA THR A 84 -4.50 -6.06 9.67
C THR A 84 -3.50 -6.80 10.53
N GLN A 85 -2.21 -6.67 10.20
CA GLN A 85 -1.13 -7.30 10.95
C GLN A 85 -1.05 -6.78 12.39
N HIS A 86 -1.27 -5.47 12.61
CA HIS A 86 -1.34 -4.91 13.95
C HIS A 86 -2.50 -5.51 14.77
N PHE A 87 -3.72 -5.54 14.22
CA PHE A 87 -4.88 -6.06 14.94
C PHE A 87 -4.79 -7.56 15.23
N GLN A 88 -4.29 -8.35 14.29
CA GLN A 88 -4.18 -9.79 14.51
C GLN A 88 -2.97 -10.15 15.36
N ASN A 89 -1.79 -9.63 15.03
CA ASN A 89 -0.55 -10.14 15.63
C ASN A 89 -0.12 -9.41 16.90
N VAL A 90 -0.40 -8.10 17.02
CA VAL A 90 -0.10 -7.33 18.24
C VAL A 90 -1.27 -7.40 19.21
N ARG A 91 -2.49 -7.13 18.73
CA ARG A 91 -3.68 -7.11 19.61
C ARG A 91 -4.25 -8.51 19.88
N GLY A 92 -3.88 -9.52 19.10
CA GLY A 92 -4.38 -10.88 19.25
C GLY A 92 -5.86 -11.02 18.84
N PHE A 93 -6.39 -10.11 18.03
CA PHE A 93 -7.77 -10.19 17.58
C PHE A 93 -7.95 -11.31 16.57
N THR A 94 -9.12 -11.96 16.61
CA THR A 94 -9.48 -12.93 15.58
C THR A 94 -9.62 -12.23 14.22
N PRO A 95 -9.49 -12.94 13.09
CA PRO A 95 -9.69 -12.35 11.76
C PRO A 95 -11.05 -11.66 11.62
N LEU A 96 -12.10 -12.20 12.25
CA LEU A 96 -13.43 -11.59 12.28
C LEU A 96 -13.45 -10.26 13.04
N GLN A 97 -12.83 -10.20 14.23
CA GLN A 97 -12.74 -8.99 15.03
C GLN A 97 -11.92 -7.91 14.32
N ALA A 98 -10.77 -8.27 13.74
CA ALA A 98 -9.95 -7.36 12.95
C ALA A 98 -10.74 -6.81 11.75
N GLY A 99 -11.46 -7.67 11.02
CA GLY A 99 -12.33 -7.26 9.92
C GLY A 99 -13.42 -6.27 10.35
N LEU A 100 -14.09 -6.52 11.47
CA LEU A 100 -15.12 -5.62 12.02
C LEU A 100 -14.54 -4.24 12.39
N LEU A 101 -13.36 -4.20 13.00
CA LEU A 101 -12.68 -2.92 13.32
C LEU A 101 -12.21 -2.18 12.07
N MET A 102 -11.98 -2.88 10.97
CA MET A 102 -11.56 -2.30 9.70
C MET A 102 -12.72 -1.84 8.81
N LEU A 103 -13.98 -2.19 9.13
CA LEU A 103 -15.18 -1.73 8.41
C LEU A 103 -15.25 -0.22 8.10
N PRO A 104 -14.80 0.69 8.98
CA PRO A 104 -14.81 2.13 8.67
C PRO A 104 -14.04 2.49 7.39
N VAL A 105 -13.02 1.71 7.02
CA VAL A 105 -12.21 1.94 5.81
C VAL A 105 -13.04 1.76 4.52
N PRO A 106 -13.61 0.58 4.21
CA PRO A 106 -14.43 0.40 3.02
C PRO A 106 -15.74 1.19 3.08
N VAL A 107 -16.31 1.42 4.27
CA VAL A 107 -17.50 2.28 4.43
C VAL A 107 -17.18 3.72 4.03
N GLY A 108 -16.10 4.29 4.57
CA GLY A 108 -15.63 5.62 4.19
C GLY A 108 -15.32 5.70 2.70
N PHE A 109 -14.65 4.68 2.16
CA PHE A 109 -14.36 4.57 0.72
C PHE A 109 -15.62 4.64 -0.13
N GLY A 110 -16.63 3.81 0.18
CA GLY A 110 -17.89 3.76 -0.56
C GLY A 110 -18.65 5.09 -0.51
N ILE A 111 -18.82 5.66 0.69
CA ILE A 111 -19.53 6.93 0.87
C ILE A 111 -18.85 8.06 0.10
N ALA A 112 -17.53 8.19 0.23
CA ALA A 112 -16.78 9.24 -0.46
C ALA A 112 -16.76 9.02 -1.98
N SER A 113 -16.68 7.78 -2.46
CA SER A 113 -16.75 7.44 -3.88
C SER A 113 -18.07 7.89 -4.51
N LEU A 114 -19.19 7.76 -3.79
CA LEU A 114 -20.52 8.21 -4.24
C LEU A 114 -20.63 9.75 -4.25
N LEU A 115 -20.07 10.40 -3.23
CA LEU A 115 -20.07 11.87 -3.13
C LEU A 115 -19.13 12.53 -4.14
N ALA A 116 -18.06 11.83 -4.54
CA ALA A 116 -17.05 12.37 -5.43
C ALA A 116 -17.60 12.77 -6.80
N GLY A 117 -18.56 12.04 -7.37
CA GLY A 117 -19.17 12.39 -8.66
C GLY A 117 -19.81 13.79 -8.63
N ARG A 118 -20.62 14.07 -7.60
CA ARG A 118 -21.24 15.38 -7.40
C ARG A 118 -20.22 16.49 -7.10
N ALA A 119 -19.16 16.17 -6.36
CA ALA A 119 -18.08 17.11 -6.08
C ALA A 119 -17.31 17.50 -7.35
N VAL A 120 -17.12 16.54 -8.28
CA VAL A 120 -16.47 16.78 -9.57
C VAL A 120 -17.34 17.65 -10.48
N GLU A 121 -18.65 17.40 -10.52
CA GLU A 121 -19.59 18.22 -11.31
C GLU A 121 -19.63 19.68 -10.82
N SER A 122 -19.60 19.89 -9.51
CA SER A 122 -19.73 21.22 -8.91
C SER A 122 -18.41 22.00 -8.85
N TRP A 123 -17.30 21.36 -8.49
CA TRP A 123 -16.01 22.04 -8.24
C TRP A 123 -14.91 21.72 -9.27
N GLY A 124 -15.22 20.90 -10.27
CA GLY A 124 -14.24 20.32 -11.18
C GLY A 124 -13.43 19.20 -10.51
N PRO A 125 -12.61 18.45 -11.27
CA PRO A 125 -11.91 17.26 -10.76
C PRO A 125 -10.70 17.58 -9.87
N ARG A 126 -10.08 18.75 -10.01
CA ARG A 126 -8.84 19.10 -9.29
C ARG A 126 -9.07 19.22 -7.78
N LEU A 127 -10.04 20.04 -7.36
CA LEU A 127 -10.24 20.35 -5.95
C LEU A 127 -10.65 19.11 -5.11
N PRO A 128 -11.59 18.26 -5.55
CA PRO A 128 -11.94 17.03 -4.85
C PRO A 128 -10.75 16.09 -4.66
N VAL A 129 -9.90 15.89 -5.68
CA VAL A 129 -8.72 15.03 -5.57
C VAL A 129 -7.74 15.54 -4.51
N LEU A 130 -7.47 16.86 -4.49
CA LEU A 130 -6.56 17.45 -3.50
C LEU A 130 -7.09 17.33 -2.08
N ILE A 131 -8.39 17.57 -1.87
CA ILE A 131 -9.06 17.40 -0.57
C ILE A 131 -8.97 15.95 -0.11
N CYS A 132 -9.22 15.00 -1.01
CA CYS A 132 -9.20 13.58 -0.70
C CYS A 132 -7.78 13.08 -0.39
N LEU A 133 -6.75 13.54 -1.13
CA LEU A 133 -5.34 13.25 -0.82
C LEU A 133 -4.96 13.80 0.56
N ALA A 134 -5.36 15.03 0.88
CA ALA A 134 -5.14 15.61 2.21
C ALA A 134 -5.87 14.80 3.30
N ALA A 135 -7.11 14.38 3.06
CA ALA A 135 -7.86 13.52 3.97
C ALA A 135 -7.14 12.17 4.22
N MET A 136 -6.56 11.55 3.20
CA MET A 136 -5.75 10.34 3.39
C MET A 136 -4.53 10.60 4.30
N ILE A 137 -3.80 11.69 4.06
CA ILE A 137 -2.62 12.05 4.87
C ILE A 137 -3.01 12.30 6.33
N VAL A 138 -4.08 13.06 6.56
CA VAL A 138 -4.59 13.35 7.91
C VAL A 138 -5.11 12.07 8.59
N GLY A 139 -5.82 11.22 7.86
CA GLY A 139 -6.31 9.93 8.36
C GLY A 139 -5.17 9.02 8.81
N LEU A 140 -4.10 8.94 8.02
CA LEU A 140 -2.88 8.20 8.38
C LEU A 140 -2.15 8.82 9.57
N ALA A 141 -2.06 10.14 9.65
CA ALA A 141 -1.46 10.82 10.80
C ALA A 141 -2.24 10.55 12.09
N LEU A 142 -3.57 10.65 12.06
CA LEU A 142 -4.45 10.33 13.19
C LEU A 142 -4.29 8.87 13.61
N PHE A 143 -4.28 7.95 12.64
CA PHE A 143 -4.03 6.53 12.89
C PHE A 143 -2.66 6.32 13.56
N GLY A 144 -1.59 6.87 12.99
CA GLY A 144 -0.23 6.73 13.51
C GLY A 144 0.00 7.33 14.90
N ILE A 145 -0.67 8.43 15.24
CA ILE A 145 -0.57 9.05 16.58
C ILE A 145 -1.38 8.26 17.61
N ALA A 146 -2.55 7.74 17.22
CA ALA A 146 -3.49 7.09 18.13
C ALA A 146 -3.31 5.58 18.28
N ILE A 147 -2.55 4.93 17.38
CA ILE A 147 -2.29 3.49 17.41
C ILE A 147 -1.72 3.07 18.77
N GLY A 148 -2.30 2.04 19.37
CA GLY A 148 -1.94 1.56 20.72
C GLY A 148 -2.40 2.47 21.88
N ARG A 149 -3.03 3.62 21.63
CA ARG A 149 -3.44 4.59 22.66
C ARG A 149 -4.94 4.82 22.73
N VAL A 150 -5.56 5.36 21.67
CA VAL A 150 -6.94 5.88 21.70
C VAL A 150 -7.77 5.30 20.55
N MET A 151 -8.55 4.25 20.84
CA MET A 151 -9.28 3.49 19.81
C MET A 151 -10.28 4.33 18.99
N PRO A 152 -11.07 5.26 19.57
CA PRO A 152 -11.98 6.09 18.77
C PRO A 152 -11.26 6.94 17.72
N VAL A 153 -10.06 7.44 18.03
CA VAL A 153 -9.26 8.24 17.09
C VAL A 153 -8.66 7.36 15.99
N VAL A 154 -8.30 6.11 16.32
CA VAL A 154 -7.90 5.09 15.31
C VAL A 154 -9.05 4.86 14.32
N VAL A 155 -10.26 4.60 14.82
CA VAL A 155 -11.45 4.36 13.98
C VAL A 155 -11.78 5.57 13.10
N ALA A 156 -11.73 6.78 13.65
CA ALA A 156 -11.94 8.00 12.88
C ALA A 156 -10.86 8.22 11.81
N GLY A 157 -9.58 7.97 12.15
CA GLY A 157 -8.47 8.05 11.20
C GLY A 157 -8.60 7.05 10.06
N LEU A 158 -9.01 5.80 10.36
CA LEU A 158 -9.30 4.76 9.37
C LEU A 158 -10.46 5.11 8.44
N ALA A 159 -11.55 5.65 9.00
CA ALA A 159 -12.68 6.13 8.21
C ALA A 159 -12.28 7.25 7.25
N LEU A 160 -11.52 8.23 7.75
CA LEU A 160 -11.04 9.36 6.96
C LEU A 160 -10.05 8.93 5.88
N PHE A 161 -9.16 7.98 6.19
CA PHE A 161 -8.24 7.39 5.23
C PHE A 161 -9.00 6.66 4.10
N GLY A 162 -9.96 5.82 4.45
CA GLY A 162 -10.82 5.14 3.48
C GLY A 162 -11.60 6.12 2.61
N ALA A 163 -12.20 7.14 3.22
CA ALA A 163 -12.90 8.21 2.51
C ALA A 163 -12.01 8.97 1.53
N GLY A 164 -10.79 9.34 1.93
CA GLY A 164 -9.83 9.97 1.03
C GLY A 164 -9.46 9.06 -0.16
N ALA A 165 -9.26 7.75 0.07
CA ALA A 165 -8.94 6.82 -1.00
C ALA A 165 -10.10 6.65 -2.01
N GLY A 166 -11.32 6.48 -1.53
CA GLY A 166 -12.51 6.32 -2.37
C GLY A 166 -12.86 7.60 -3.13
N GLY A 167 -12.77 8.75 -2.45
CA GLY A 167 -13.01 10.05 -3.05
C GLY A 167 -11.97 10.46 -4.10
N CYS A 168 -10.72 9.98 -3.99
CA CYS A 168 -9.71 10.10 -5.04
C CYS A 168 -9.96 9.17 -6.23
N ALA A 169 -10.44 7.95 -5.98
CA ALA A 169 -10.56 6.93 -7.01
C ALA A 169 -11.50 7.39 -8.14
N THR A 170 -12.72 7.82 -7.82
CA THR A 170 -13.72 8.24 -8.81
C THR A 170 -13.23 9.33 -9.78
N PRO A 171 -12.73 10.50 -9.33
CA PRO A 171 -12.27 11.56 -10.23
C PRO A 171 -11.03 11.16 -11.03
N LEU A 172 -10.09 10.41 -10.45
CA LEU A 172 -8.89 9.96 -11.18
C LEU A 172 -9.26 9.00 -12.30
N LEU A 173 -10.21 8.10 -12.04
CA LEU A 173 -10.78 7.21 -13.06
C LEU A 173 -11.50 8.01 -14.15
N HIS A 174 -12.29 9.02 -13.77
CA HIS A 174 -12.99 9.87 -14.72
C HIS A 174 -12.02 10.67 -15.61
N ILE A 175 -10.95 11.25 -15.04
CA ILE A 175 -9.90 11.94 -15.81
C ILE A 175 -9.21 10.97 -16.78
N ALA A 176 -8.97 9.73 -16.36
CA ALA A 176 -8.36 8.72 -17.23
C ALA A 176 -9.31 8.26 -18.35
N MET A 177 -10.62 8.28 -18.13
CA MET A 177 -11.61 7.80 -19.11
C MET A 177 -12.11 8.90 -20.06
N THR A 178 -12.03 10.16 -19.68
CA THR A 178 -12.55 11.29 -20.49
C THR A 178 -11.77 11.56 -21.77
N GLU A 179 -10.54 11.07 -21.91
CA GLU A 179 -9.73 11.19 -23.13
C GLU A 179 -9.76 9.92 -24.00
N VAL A 180 -10.55 8.91 -23.61
CA VAL A 180 -10.60 7.62 -24.30
C VAL A 180 -11.90 7.52 -25.08
N ASP A 181 -11.80 7.27 -26.39
CA ASP A 181 -12.98 7.03 -27.23
C ASP A 181 -13.79 5.81 -26.74
N ASP A 182 -15.11 5.84 -26.88
CA ASP A 182 -16.04 4.79 -26.40
C ASP A 182 -15.64 3.37 -26.83
N HIS A 183 -15.10 3.23 -28.04
CA HIS A 183 -14.64 1.94 -28.60
C HIS A 183 -13.38 1.37 -27.91
N ARG A 184 -12.73 2.14 -27.04
CA ARG A 184 -11.50 1.78 -26.29
C ARG A 184 -11.70 1.79 -24.78
N ALA A 185 -12.92 2.04 -24.29
CA ALA A 185 -13.22 2.06 -22.85
C ALA A 185 -12.82 0.75 -22.14
N GLY A 186 -12.99 -0.41 -22.79
CA GLY A 186 -12.59 -1.70 -22.26
C GLY A 186 -11.07 -1.84 -22.06
N MET A 187 -10.27 -1.30 -22.98
CA MET A 187 -8.81 -1.23 -22.85
C MET A 187 -8.40 -0.36 -21.66
N ALA A 188 -8.96 0.85 -21.57
CA ALA A 188 -8.62 1.78 -20.49
C ALA A 188 -9.02 1.21 -19.12
N ALA A 189 -10.16 0.52 -19.03
CA ALA A 189 -10.58 -0.17 -17.82
C ALA A 189 -9.60 -1.30 -17.44
N GLY A 190 -9.11 -2.06 -18.43
CA GLY A 190 -8.07 -3.07 -18.22
C GLY A 190 -6.76 -2.48 -17.68
N LEU A 191 -6.28 -1.39 -18.28
CA LEU A 191 -5.07 -0.70 -17.84
C LEU A 191 -5.18 -0.15 -16.41
N ILE A 192 -6.33 0.45 -16.07
CA ILE A 192 -6.61 0.94 -14.72
C ILE A 192 -6.62 -0.20 -13.70
N ASN A 193 -7.29 -1.31 -14.02
CA ASN A 193 -7.32 -2.47 -13.13
C ASN A 193 -5.92 -3.04 -12.91
N LEU A 194 -5.13 -3.14 -13.97
CA LEU A 194 -3.75 -3.56 -13.91
C LEU A 194 -2.91 -2.63 -13.03
N GLN A 195 -3.04 -1.33 -13.23
CA GLN A 195 -2.35 -0.34 -12.42
C GLN A 195 -2.75 -0.46 -10.94
N ARG A 196 -4.04 -0.67 -10.66
CA ARG A 196 -4.54 -0.89 -9.31
C ARG A 196 -3.92 -2.13 -8.67
N SER A 197 -3.83 -3.24 -9.40
CA SER A 197 -3.20 -4.48 -8.93
C SER A 197 -1.69 -4.30 -8.71
N LEU A 198 -0.98 -3.65 -9.64
CA LEU A 198 0.45 -3.35 -9.46
C LEU A 198 0.68 -2.44 -8.25
N GLY A 199 -0.18 -1.43 -8.08
CA GLY A 199 -0.16 -0.55 -6.92
C GLY A 199 -0.38 -1.35 -5.63
N SER A 200 -1.37 -2.23 -5.58
CA SER A 200 -1.63 -3.02 -4.37
C SER A 200 -0.44 -3.89 -3.99
N ILE A 201 0.18 -4.55 -4.97
CA ILE A 201 1.36 -5.39 -4.76
C ILE A 201 2.56 -4.55 -4.29
N PHE A 202 2.83 -3.44 -4.98
CA PHE A 202 3.91 -2.53 -4.62
C PHE A 202 3.72 -1.95 -3.22
N GLY A 203 2.50 -1.53 -2.87
CA GLY A 203 2.19 -0.97 -1.56
C GLY A 203 2.39 -1.96 -0.41
N VAL A 204 1.91 -3.19 -0.59
CA VAL A 204 2.09 -4.28 0.40
C VAL A 204 3.58 -4.60 0.56
N ALA A 205 4.32 -4.75 -0.53
CA ALA A 205 5.75 -5.03 -0.47
C ALA A 205 6.53 -3.88 0.17
N LEU A 206 6.26 -2.63 -0.21
CA LEU A 206 6.98 -1.47 0.30
C LEU A 206 6.72 -1.27 1.80
N LEU A 207 5.46 -1.21 2.23
CA LEU A 207 5.14 -0.97 3.64
C LEU A 207 5.50 -2.18 4.52
N GLY A 208 5.32 -3.39 4.00
CA GLY A 208 5.81 -4.62 4.65
C GLY A 208 7.32 -4.61 4.82
N SER A 209 8.07 -4.17 3.80
CA SER A 209 9.54 -4.05 3.87
C SER A 209 10.00 -2.97 4.85
N ILE A 210 9.29 -1.84 4.95
CA ILE A 210 9.58 -0.81 5.97
C ILE A 210 9.39 -1.38 7.37
N LEU A 211 8.28 -2.10 7.60
CA LEU A 211 8.01 -2.75 8.88
C LEU A 211 9.06 -3.83 9.21
N ALA A 212 9.31 -4.75 8.28
CA ALA A 212 10.28 -5.83 8.44
C ALA A 212 11.69 -5.27 8.66
N GLY A 213 12.12 -4.32 7.83
CA GLY A 213 13.43 -3.67 7.95
C GLY A 213 13.62 -2.93 9.27
N TRP A 214 12.57 -2.27 9.79
CA TRP A 214 12.63 -1.69 11.14
C TRP A 214 12.82 -2.76 12.22
N LEU A 215 12.05 -3.85 12.17
CA LEU A 215 12.16 -4.94 13.14
C LEU A 215 13.54 -5.61 13.08
N SER A 216 14.10 -5.82 11.89
CA SER A 216 15.44 -6.37 11.68
C SER A 216 16.55 -5.53 12.31
N VAL A 217 16.39 -4.21 12.40
CA VAL A 217 17.37 -3.29 12.99
C VAL A 217 17.13 -3.08 14.48
N ALA A 218 15.87 -2.92 14.89
CA ALA A 218 15.53 -2.52 16.26
C ALA A 218 15.49 -3.70 17.25
N LEU A 219 15.06 -4.89 16.81
CA LEU A 219 14.93 -6.04 17.71
C LEU A 219 16.26 -6.59 18.22
N PRO A 220 17.34 -6.73 17.42
CA PRO A 220 18.61 -7.28 17.91
C PRO A 220 19.16 -6.50 19.11
N GLU A 221 19.19 -5.17 19.02
CA GLU A 221 19.68 -4.27 20.08
C GLU A 221 18.81 -4.35 21.35
N ARG A 222 17.50 -4.57 21.21
CA ARG A 222 16.57 -4.63 22.34
C ARG A 222 16.46 -6.01 22.98
N LEU A 223 16.71 -7.06 22.21
CA LEU A 223 16.72 -8.44 22.68
C LEU A 223 18.09 -8.83 23.25
N ASP A 224 19.15 -8.05 23.01
CA ASP A 224 20.46 -8.22 23.64
C ASP A 224 20.38 -8.30 25.16
N ASP A 225 19.56 -7.43 25.75
CA ASP A 225 19.35 -7.34 27.20
C ASP A 225 18.48 -8.49 27.77
N VAL A 226 17.83 -9.27 26.91
CA VAL A 226 16.80 -10.25 27.30
C VAL A 226 17.19 -11.70 26.97
N ILE A 227 17.84 -11.90 25.82
CA ILE A 227 18.27 -13.20 25.29
C ILE A 227 19.79 -13.18 25.14
N SER A 228 20.47 -13.89 26.04
CA SER A 228 21.93 -13.96 26.07
C SER A 228 22.51 -14.83 24.95
N ASP A 229 21.78 -15.83 24.46
CA ASP A 229 22.23 -16.71 23.37
C ASP A 229 22.01 -16.05 21.98
N PRO A 230 23.08 -15.80 21.21
CA PRO A 230 22.96 -15.25 19.86
C PRO A 230 22.15 -16.13 18.89
N ALA A 231 22.18 -17.46 19.05
CA ALA A 231 21.48 -18.38 18.16
C ALA A 231 19.95 -18.34 18.39
N GLU A 232 19.53 -18.32 19.65
CA GLU A 232 18.13 -18.13 20.04
C GLU A 232 17.61 -16.76 19.62
N ARG A 233 18.43 -15.71 19.74
CA ARG A 233 18.04 -14.37 19.28
C ARG A 233 17.84 -14.31 17.76
N ALA A 234 18.69 -14.98 17.00
CA ALA A 234 18.56 -15.04 15.55
C ALA A 234 17.27 -15.78 15.12
N SER A 235 16.88 -16.86 15.81
CA SER A 235 15.65 -17.60 15.50
C SER A 235 14.38 -16.82 15.89
N VAL A 236 14.40 -16.12 17.03
CA VAL A 236 13.33 -15.19 17.43
C VAL A 236 13.20 -14.05 16.41
N LEU A 237 14.33 -13.48 15.98
CA LEU A 237 14.33 -12.43 14.98
C LEU A 237 13.72 -12.89 13.66
N SER A 238 14.16 -14.04 13.13
CA SER A 238 13.63 -14.55 11.87
C SER A 238 12.14 -14.87 11.96
N SER A 239 11.68 -15.50 13.04
CA SER A 239 10.25 -15.83 13.22
C SER A 239 9.37 -14.58 13.33
N VAL A 240 9.82 -13.56 14.05
CA VAL A 240 9.08 -12.29 14.21
C VAL A 240 9.07 -11.48 12.92
N VAL A 241 10.19 -11.42 12.19
CA VAL A 241 10.32 -10.66 10.94
C VAL A 241 9.58 -11.35 9.78
N ASP A 242 9.81 -12.65 9.54
CA ASP A 242 9.17 -13.40 8.46
C ASP A 242 7.65 -13.52 8.67
N GLY A 243 7.22 -13.74 9.91
CA GLY A 243 5.81 -13.81 10.27
C GLY A 243 5.14 -12.44 10.39
N ALA A 244 5.93 -11.34 10.40
CA ALA A 244 5.53 -10.02 10.87
C ALA A 244 4.62 -10.14 12.12
N ASN A 245 5.02 -10.97 13.06
CA ASN A 245 4.22 -11.38 14.20
C ASN A 245 5.08 -11.36 15.47
N PRO A 246 4.89 -10.37 16.36
CA PRO A 246 5.63 -10.26 17.63
C PRO A 246 5.55 -11.51 18.52
N ARG A 247 4.54 -12.35 18.31
CA ARG A 247 4.25 -13.55 19.09
C ARG A 247 4.62 -14.85 18.39
N ALA A 248 5.22 -14.80 17.19
CA ALA A 248 5.62 -15.99 16.43
C ALA A 248 6.50 -16.94 17.26
N HIS A 249 7.41 -16.37 18.06
CA HIS A 249 8.29 -17.14 18.93
C HIS A 249 7.54 -18.00 19.95
N ALA A 250 6.42 -17.52 20.51
CA ALA A 250 5.65 -18.28 21.49
C ALA A 250 4.96 -19.54 20.91
N ALA A 251 4.84 -19.63 19.57
CA ALA A 251 4.23 -20.78 18.88
C ALA A 251 5.25 -21.83 18.41
N GLU A 252 6.54 -21.48 18.31
CA GLU A 252 7.61 -22.38 17.81
C GLU A 252 8.49 -22.99 18.93
N ILE A 253 8.25 -22.66 20.20
CA ILE A 253 8.97 -23.27 21.33
C ILE A 253 8.50 -24.72 21.50
N GLY A 254 9.23 -25.64 20.86
CA GLY A 254 9.14 -27.07 21.11
C GLY A 254 9.56 -27.45 22.53
N PRO A 255 9.32 -28.71 22.95
CA PRO A 255 9.61 -29.14 24.32
C PRO A 255 11.13 -29.17 24.54
N GLY A 256 11.70 -28.16 25.23
CA GLY A 256 13.14 -28.13 25.53
C GLY A 256 13.73 -26.80 26.02
N HIS A 257 13.07 -25.66 25.82
CA HIS A 257 13.55 -24.36 26.30
C HIS A 257 12.67 -23.85 27.44
N PRO A 258 13.11 -23.93 28.72
CA PRO A 258 12.34 -23.39 29.84
C PRO A 258 12.52 -21.87 29.90
N THR A 259 11.84 -21.15 29.00
CA THR A 259 11.66 -19.71 29.15
C THR A 259 10.76 -19.46 30.35
N THR A 260 11.23 -18.64 31.31
CA THR A 260 10.37 -18.24 32.44
C THR A 260 9.21 -17.42 31.87
N SER A 261 7.97 -17.64 32.31
CA SER A 261 6.79 -16.87 31.84
C SER A 261 6.96 -15.35 31.91
N GLN A 262 7.88 -14.86 32.75
CA GLN A 262 8.29 -13.46 32.86
C GLN A 262 9.22 -12.98 31.72
N GLN A 263 10.13 -13.83 31.24
CA GLN A 263 11.01 -13.55 30.10
C GLN A 263 10.21 -13.46 28.81
N GLU A 264 9.28 -14.40 28.58
CA GLU A 264 8.38 -14.38 27.41
C GLU A 264 7.54 -13.11 27.36
N GLN A 265 6.96 -12.70 28.48
CA GLN A 265 6.19 -11.46 28.56
C GLN A 265 7.05 -10.22 28.26
N THR A 266 8.33 -10.25 28.61
CA THR A 266 9.26 -9.14 28.33
C THR A 266 9.59 -9.09 26.84
N ILE A 267 9.89 -10.23 26.22
CA ILE A 267 10.13 -10.36 24.77
C ILE A 267 8.91 -9.86 23.99
N VAL A 268 7.70 -10.33 24.34
CA VAL A 268 6.45 -9.93 23.67
C VAL A 268 6.20 -8.43 23.82
N ARG A 269 6.41 -7.85 25.01
CA ARG A 269 6.23 -6.39 25.20
C ARG A 269 7.20 -5.56 24.37
N VAL A 270 8.46 -5.98 24.30
CA VAL A 270 9.49 -5.32 23.47
C VAL A 270 9.10 -5.42 22.00
N ALA A 271 8.75 -6.62 21.54
CA ALA A 271 8.34 -6.86 20.15
C ALA A 271 7.06 -6.09 19.78
N ASP A 272 6.03 -6.06 20.65
CA ASP A 272 4.80 -5.30 20.43
C ASP A 272 5.09 -3.79 20.29
N LYS A 273 5.97 -3.25 21.13
CA LYS A 273 6.34 -1.83 21.10
C LYS A 273 7.08 -1.46 19.82
N GLU A 274 8.06 -2.27 19.42
CA GLU A 274 8.83 -2.03 18.20
C GLU A 274 8.01 -2.31 16.94
N PHE A 275 7.06 -3.24 16.99
CA PHE A 275 6.08 -3.44 15.93
C PHE A 275 5.21 -2.20 15.74
N ILE A 276 4.66 -1.63 16.82
CA ILE A 276 3.87 -0.39 16.74
C ILE A 276 4.70 0.74 16.10
N ARG A 277 5.98 0.88 16.46
CA ARG A 277 6.88 1.86 15.83
C ARG A 277 7.11 1.57 14.34
N GLY A 278 7.30 0.30 13.97
CA GLY A 278 7.41 -0.11 12.57
C GLY A 278 6.14 0.24 11.77
N VAL A 279 4.95 0.03 12.35
CA VAL A 279 3.68 0.46 11.75
C VAL A 279 3.63 1.98 11.58
N GLN A 280 4.06 2.75 12.59
CA GLN A 280 4.12 4.21 12.51
C GLN A 280 5.07 4.68 11.40
N LEU A 281 6.23 4.04 11.25
CA LEU A 281 7.20 4.35 10.18
C LEU A 281 6.64 3.99 8.79
N ALA A 282 6.00 2.84 8.65
CA ALA A 282 5.36 2.44 7.40
C ALA A 282 4.26 3.44 7.00
N VAL A 283 3.41 3.83 7.94
CA VAL A 283 2.34 4.82 7.71
C VAL A 283 2.91 6.22 7.42
N ALA A 284 4.00 6.61 8.08
CA ALA A 284 4.71 7.86 7.76
C ALA A 284 5.30 7.82 6.34
N GLY A 285 5.88 6.70 5.92
CA GLY A 285 6.35 6.48 4.54
C GLY A 285 5.21 6.61 3.52
N ALA A 286 4.04 6.01 3.81
CA ALA A 286 2.84 6.19 2.99
C ALA A 286 2.38 7.66 2.93
N ALA A 287 2.41 8.39 4.05
CA ALA A 287 2.07 9.81 4.09
C ALA A 287 3.03 10.68 3.27
N VAL A 288 4.33 10.34 3.23
CA VAL A 288 5.32 11.01 2.36
C VAL A 288 4.99 10.78 0.88
N LEU A 289 4.67 9.54 0.49
CA LEU A 289 4.27 9.23 -0.89
C LEU A 289 2.99 9.97 -1.29
N LEU A 290 1.99 10.00 -0.42
CA LEU A 290 0.74 10.74 -0.66
C LEU A 290 0.99 12.25 -0.72
N SER A 291 1.91 12.79 0.07
CA SER A 291 2.30 14.20 0.01
C SER A 291 2.99 14.53 -1.32
N ALA A 292 3.85 13.65 -1.84
CA ALA A 292 4.43 13.80 -3.16
C ALA A 292 3.36 13.75 -4.27
N ALA A 293 2.38 12.86 -4.14
CA ALA A 293 1.23 12.79 -5.05
C ALA A 293 0.35 14.05 -4.97
N LEU A 294 0.15 14.62 -3.78
CA LEU A 294 -0.55 15.88 -3.56
C LEU A 294 0.17 17.03 -4.25
N VAL A 295 1.48 17.18 -4.07
CA VAL A 295 2.30 18.20 -4.74
C VAL A 295 2.23 18.03 -6.27
N LEU A 296 2.29 16.79 -6.76
CA LEU A 296 2.15 16.51 -8.19
C LEU A 296 0.77 16.94 -8.71
N GLY A 297 -0.30 16.62 -7.99
CA GLY A 297 -1.68 17.02 -8.32
C GLY A 297 -1.84 18.54 -8.36
N VAL A 298 -1.29 19.26 -7.38
CA VAL A 298 -1.30 20.73 -7.34
C VAL A 298 -0.59 21.34 -8.55
N ARG A 299 0.52 20.74 -8.99
CA ARG A 299 1.33 21.25 -10.10
C ARG A 299 0.78 20.91 -11.48
N ARG A 300 0.09 19.77 -11.63
CA ARG A 300 -0.22 19.20 -12.96
C ARG A 300 -1.70 19.19 -13.32
N PHE A 301 -2.63 19.23 -12.37
CA PHE A 301 -4.04 19.26 -12.72
C PHE A 301 -4.47 20.67 -13.11
N PRO A 302 -5.27 20.86 -14.17
CA PRO A 302 -5.73 22.20 -14.55
C PRO A 302 -6.66 22.78 -13.47
N SER A 303 -6.44 24.04 -13.12
CA SER A 303 -7.30 24.83 -12.24
C SER A 303 -8.33 25.58 -13.10
N GLY A 304 -9.49 24.96 -13.36
CA GLY A 304 -10.59 25.65 -14.02
C GLY A 304 -11.73 24.73 -14.48
N HIS A 305 -12.97 25.19 -14.26
CA HIS A 305 -14.18 24.66 -14.89
C HIS A 305 -14.06 24.83 -16.41
N ARG A 306 -13.71 23.76 -17.13
CA ARG A 306 -14.10 23.68 -18.54
C ARG A 306 -15.61 23.49 -18.53
N THR A 307 -16.34 24.60 -18.65
CA THR A 307 -17.74 24.61 -19.06
C THR A 307 -17.84 23.74 -20.31
N VAL A 308 -18.38 22.53 -20.16
CA VAL A 308 -18.83 21.71 -21.27
C VAL A 308 -19.96 22.52 -21.91
N LYS A 309 -19.66 23.22 -23.00
CA LYS A 309 -20.71 23.71 -23.89
C LYS A 309 -21.35 22.47 -24.51
N ARG A 310 -22.66 22.33 -24.24
CA ARG A 310 -23.58 21.42 -24.93
C ARG A 310 -23.48 21.60 -26.44
#